data_AF-A0AAU0BCL5-F1
#
_entry.id   AF-A0AAU0BCL5-F1
#
_cell.length_a   1.000
_cell.length_b   1.000
_cell.length_c   1.000
_cell.angle_alpha   90.00
_cell.angle_beta   90.00
_cell.angle_gamma   90.00
#
_symmetry.space_group_name_H-M   'P 1'
#
loop_
_entity.id
_entity.type
_entity.pdbx_description
1 polymer ?
#
loop_
_entity_poly.entity_id
_entity_poly.type
_entity_poly.pdbx_seq_one_letter_code
_entity_poly.pdbx_strand_id
1 'polypeptide(L)'
;MSESFFSTSECAFTHAPLDRGDLLRDDPDALARLWPQGRVLLLDAKGAALADAQGQPLLMEGAALGDGPEAAIFLGLRDDVGWFCLPADQSGVQAPQSIDLRQAAADWPADIATAYAYARAMLHWQSRTRFCGVCGGAIAFRRAGFIAHCTQCRTEHYPRVDPAIIVAVSDGERVLLGRQASWAPGRYSVIAGFVEPGESLEQTVAREVFEETRVLVQDCRYLGAQPWPFPGALMLGFTARAAATEVPQVTGELEDARWVTHAEVTAALADEGSIGLPPRISIARALIEHWHRTHG
;
A
#
# COMPACT_ATOMS: atom_id res chain seq x y z
N MET A 1 -8.32 6.47 -32.58
CA MET A 1 -7.77 5.54 -31.58
C MET A 1 -8.07 6.15 -30.22
N SER A 2 -9.00 5.57 -29.46
CA SER A 2 -9.26 6.04 -28.09
C SER A 2 -8.04 5.71 -27.25
N GLU A 3 -7.37 6.71 -26.67
CA GLU A 3 -6.33 6.45 -25.67
C GLU A 3 -6.97 5.66 -24.53
N SER A 4 -6.49 4.43 -24.30
CA SER A 4 -6.89 3.64 -23.15
C SER A 4 -6.32 4.31 -21.91
N PHE A 5 -7.16 4.97 -21.12
CA PHE A 5 -6.73 5.61 -19.89
C PHE A 5 -6.33 4.56 -18.85
N PHE A 6 -5.17 4.77 -18.21
CA PHE A 6 -4.80 3.99 -17.03
C PHE A 6 -5.73 4.35 -15.87
N SER A 7 -6.20 3.34 -15.14
CA SER A 7 -7.02 3.53 -13.95
C SER A 7 -6.50 2.68 -12.80
N THR A 8 -6.34 3.31 -11.63
CA THR A 8 -6.08 2.61 -10.36
C THR A 8 -7.37 2.15 -9.67
N SER A 9 -8.53 2.30 -10.32
CA SER A 9 -9.84 1.86 -9.78
C SER A 9 -10.00 0.34 -9.68
N GLU A 10 -9.04 -0.44 -10.18
CA GLU A 10 -9.03 -1.89 -9.97
C GLU A 10 -8.01 -2.30 -8.91
N CYS A 11 -7.13 -1.37 -8.50
CA CYS A 11 -6.20 -1.59 -7.42
C CYS A 11 -6.93 -1.53 -6.07
N ALA A 12 -6.56 -2.40 -5.14
CA ALA A 12 -7.05 -2.29 -3.78
C ALA A 12 -6.52 -1.02 -3.08
N PHE A 13 -7.20 -0.61 -2.02
CA PHE A 13 -6.78 0.47 -1.11
C PHE A 13 -6.81 1.89 -1.69
N THR A 14 -7.47 2.08 -2.82
CA THR A 14 -7.59 3.39 -3.51
C THR A 14 -9.04 3.91 -3.51
N HIS A 15 -9.99 3.19 -2.92
CA HIS A 15 -11.43 3.42 -3.09
C HIS A 15 -12.08 4.09 -1.89
N ALA A 16 -12.97 5.05 -2.17
CA ALA A 16 -13.82 5.74 -1.18
C ALA A 16 -13.07 6.07 0.13
N PRO A 17 -11.97 6.86 0.03
CA PRO A 17 -11.20 7.21 1.21
C PRO A 17 -12.08 7.98 2.19
N LEU A 18 -11.83 7.79 3.48
CA LEU A 18 -12.45 8.59 4.54
C LEU A 18 -12.10 10.07 4.32
N ASP A 19 -13.05 10.97 4.61
CA ASP A 19 -12.71 12.37 4.85
C ASP A 19 -11.79 12.39 6.08
N ARG A 20 -10.55 12.88 5.91
CA ARG A 20 -9.54 12.82 6.97
C ARG A 20 -9.90 13.65 8.21
N GLY A 21 -10.83 14.60 8.08
CA GLY A 21 -11.36 15.37 9.20
C GLY A 21 -10.27 16.03 10.05
N ASP A 22 -9.23 16.61 9.43
CA ASP A 22 -8.04 17.08 10.16
C ASP A 22 -8.37 18.06 11.28
N LEU A 23 -9.38 18.93 11.08
CA LEU A 23 -9.86 19.88 12.09
C LEU A 23 -10.42 19.21 13.35
N LEU A 24 -10.98 17.99 13.24
CA LEU A 24 -11.53 17.25 14.38
C LEU A 24 -10.46 16.64 15.26
N ARG A 25 -9.22 16.50 14.76
CA ARG A 25 -8.14 15.84 15.50
C ARG A 25 -7.74 16.57 16.77
N ASP A 26 -8.00 17.88 16.82
CA ASP A 26 -7.72 18.76 17.96
C ASP A 26 -8.95 19.03 18.84
N ASP A 27 -10.12 18.46 18.51
CA ASP A 27 -11.37 18.64 19.23
C ASP A 27 -11.77 17.34 19.98
N PRO A 28 -11.29 17.16 21.23
CA PRO A 28 -11.58 15.95 22.00
C PRO A 28 -13.08 15.78 22.28
N ASP A 29 -13.82 16.88 22.43
CA ASP A 29 -15.26 16.84 22.69
C ASP A 29 -16.02 16.37 21.44
N ALA A 30 -15.62 16.78 20.24
CA ALA A 30 -16.19 16.26 19.00
C ALA A 30 -15.89 14.78 18.80
N LEU A 31 -14.66 14.35 19.07
CA LEU A 31 -14.30 12.93 18.97
C LEU A 31 -15.07 12.09 19.98
N ALA A 32 -15.27 12.58 21.21
CA ALA A 32 -16.09 11.92 22.22
C ALA A 32 -17.57 11.82 21.79
N ARG A 33 -18.11 12.82 21.07
CA ARG A 33 -19.47 12.74 20.49
C ARG A 33 -19.58 11.72 19.36
N LEU A 34 -18.54 11.55 18.55
CA LEU A 34 -18.51 10.58 17.46
C LEU A 34 -18.29 9.14 17.94
N TRP A 35 -17.58 8.96 19.06
CA TRP A 35 -17.12 7.66 19.54
C TRP A 35 -18.23 6.60 19.73
N PRO A 36 -19.36 6.86 20.40
CA PRO A 36 -20.33 5.81 20.71
C PRO A 36 -20.86 5.06 19.48
N GLN A 37 -21.06 5.78 18.38
CA GLN A 37 -21.53 5.22 17.10
C GLN A 37 -20.39 5.01 16.09
N GLY A 38 -19.16 5.39 16.46
CA GLY A 38 -18.00 5.33 15.60
C GLY A 38 -17.64 3.89 15.26
N ARG A 39 -17.14 3.68 14.03
CA ARG A 39 -16.64 2.38 13.55
C ARG A 39 -15.18 2.23 13.95
N VAL A 40 -14.86 1.15 14.66
CA VAL A 40 -13.50 0.89 15.16
C VAL A 40 -12.91 -0.33 14.46
N LEU A 41 -11.79 -0.12 13.77
CA LEU A 41 -11.04 -1.15 13.06
C LEU A 41 -10.01 -1.75 14.01
N LEU A 42 -10.02 -3.07 14.15
CA LEU A 42 -9.11 -3.79 15.03
C LEU A 42 -8.07 -4.55 14.22
N LEU A 43 -6.79 -4.28 14.48
CA LEU A 43 -5.67 -4.98 13.85
C LEU A 43 -4.73 -5.56 14.90
N ASP A 44 -4.27 -6.78 14.69
CA ASP A 44 -3.27 -7.40 15.55
C ASP A 44 -1.86 -6.79 15.34
N ALA A 45 -0.90 -7.23 16.15
CA ALA A 45 0.47 -6.73 16.10
C ALA A 45 1.21 -7.01 14.77
N LYS A 46 0.70 -7.94 13.94
CA LYS A 46 1.22 -8.23 12.59
C LYS A 46 0.54 -7.35 11.52
N GLY A 47 -0.49 -6.60 11.91
CA GLY A 47 -1.31 -5.79 11.01
C GLY A 47 -2.33 -6.61 10.25
N ALA A 48 -2.69 -7.80 10.73
CA ALA A 48 -3.84 -8.55 10.22
C ALA A 48 -5.12 -8.08 10.94
N ALA A 49 -6.23 -8.07 10.23
CA ALA A 49 -7.49 -7.55 10.73
C ALA A 49 -8.29 -8.65 11.43
N LEU A 50 -8.90 -8.31 12.58
CA LEU A 50 -9.82 -9.23 13.23
C LEU A 50 -11.05 -9.48 12.35
N ALA A 51 -11.45 -10.74 12.24
CA ALA A 51 -12.52 -11.18 11.37
C ALA A 51 -13.42 -12.22 12.07
N ASP A 52 -14.66 -12.30 11.61
CA ASP A 52 -15.62 -13.31 12.07
C ASP A 52 -15.28 -14.72 11.53
N ALA A 53 -16.13 -15.71 11.82
CA ALA A 53 -15.91 -17.08 11.38
C ALA A 53 -16.04 -17.27 9.85
N GLN A 54 -16.64 -16.31 9.15
CA GLN A 54 -16.81 -16.28 7.69
C GLN A 54 -15.70 -15.47 7.01
N GLY A 55 -14.76 -14.93 7.78
CA GLY A 55 -13.65 -14.11 7.29
C GLY A 55 -14.06 -12.71 6.86
N GLN A 56 -15.18 -12.20 7.36
CA GLN A 56 -15.61 -10.81 7.14
C GLN A 56 -15.05 -9.89 8.23
N PRO A 57 -14.82 -8.59 7.95
CA PRO A 57 -14.22 -7.67 8.90
C PRO A 57 -15.08 -7.51 10.15
N LEU A 58 -14.46 -7.69 11.32
CA LEU A 58 -15.12 -7.44 12.60
C LEU A 58 -15.07 -5.94 12.93
N LEU A 59 -16.02 -5.18 12.40
CA LEU A 59 -16.18 -3.75 12.66
C LEU A 59 -16.92 -3.52 13.98
N MET A 60 -16.25 -2.92 14.95
CA MET A 60 -16.83 -2.65 16.27
C MET A 60 -17.44 -1.25 16.34
N GLU A 61 -18.42 -1.07 17.23
CA GLU A 61 -18.88 0.26 17.64
C GLU A 61 -18.04 0.73 18.84
N GLY A 62 -17.69 2.02 18.89
CA GLY A 62 -16.86 2.56 19.97
C GLY A 62 -17.46 2.34 21.35
N ALA A 63 -18.78 2.46 21.51
CA ALA A 63 -19.48 2.19 22.76
C ALA A 63 -19.29 0.75 23.29
N ALA A 64 -18.95 -0.22 22.42
CA ALA A 64 -18.68 -1.59 22.83
C ALA A 64 -17.23 -1.79 23.32
N LEU A 65 -16.34 -0.80 23.14
CA LEU A 65 -14.92 -0.89 23.46
C LEU A 65 -14.50 -0.02 24.65
N GLY A 66 -15.36 0.89 25.10
CA GLY A 66 -15.12 1.75 26.26
C GLY A 66 -15.81 3.11 26.16
N ASP A 67 -15.58 3.95 27.16
CA ASP A 67 -16.30 5.22 27.32
C ASP A 67 -15.78 6.35 26.42
N GLY A 68 -14.60 6.21 25.81
CA GLY A 68 -14.00 7.28 25.00
C GLY A 68 -12.92 6.83 24.01
N PRO A 69 -12.56 7.72 23.06
CA PRO A 69 -11.64 7.43 21.96
C PRO A 69 -10.15 7.62 22.31
N GLU A 70 -9.78 7.86 23.58
CA GLU A 70 -8.44 8.33 23.95
C GLU A 70 -7.31 7.36 23.58
N ALA A 71 -7.59 6.05 23.60
CA ALA A 71 -6.65 5.02 23.17
C ALA A 71 -6.64 4.81 21.65
N ALA A 72 -7.65 5.32 20.94
CA ALA A 72 -7.87 5.06 19.53
C ALA A 72 -7.23 6.12 18.63
N ILE A 73 -6.91 5.73 17.40
CA ILE A 73 -6.50 6.67 16.35
C ILE A 73 -7.73 7.06 15.55
N PHE A 74 -8.01 8.36 15.43
CA PHE A 74 -9.06 8.84 14.53
C PHE A 74 -8.59 8.79 13.08
N LEU A 75 -9.33 8.08 12.25
CA LEU A 75 -9.01 7.86 10.84
C LEU A 75 -9.73 8.84 9.91
N GLY A 76 -10.87 9.38 10.34
CA GLY A 76 -11.69 10.28 9.55
C GLY A 76 -13.19 10.04 9.69
N LEU A 77 -13.95 10.61 8.76
CA LEU A 77 -15.40 10.49 8.67
C LEU A 77 -15.80 9.76 7.39
N ARG A 78 -16.97 9.12 7.45
CA ARG A 78 -17.77 8.73 6.30
C ARG A 78 -19.23 8.83 6.70
N ASP A 79 -20.02 9.56 5.92
CA ASP A 79 -21.45 9.80 6.19
C ASP A 79 -21.71 10.26 7.64
N ASP A 80 -20.89 11.23 8.10
CA ASP A 80 -20.89 11.78 9.47
C ASP A 80 -20.57 10.77 10.61
N VAL A 81 -20.24 9.52 10.27
CA VAL A 81 -19.79 8.52 11.23
C VAL A 81 -18.28 8.61 11.41
N GLY A 82 -17.81 8.66 12.67
CA GLY A 82 -16.39 8.62 13.00
C GLY A 82 -15.78 7.24 12.78
N TRP A 83 -14.64 7.18 12.12
CA TRP A 83 -13.85 5.95 11.93
C TRP A 83 -12.58 6.03 12.76
N PHE A 84 -12.30 4.96 13.48
CA PHE A 84 -11.17 4.86 14.41
C PHE A 84 -10.45 3.53 14.21
N CYS A 85 -9.23 3.40 14.73
CA CYS A 85 -8.61 2.09 14.90
C CYS A 85 -7.92 1.93 16.25
N LEU A 86 -7.78 0.66 16.64
CA LEU A 86 -7.09 0.21 17.84
C LEU A 86 -6.25 -1.02 17.55
N PRO A 87 -5.10 -1.19 18.23
CA PRO A 87 -4.47 -2.49 18.37
C PRO A 87 -5.45 -3.49 19.00
N ALA A 88 -5.56 -4.68 18.42
CA ALA A 88 -6.52 -5.70 18.86
C ALA A 88 -6.30 -6.11 20.34
N ASP A 89 -5.04 -6.16 20.79
CA ASP A 89 -4.67 -6.49 22.17
C ASP A 89 -5.12 -5.44 23.19
N GLN A 90 -5.40 -4.20 22.76
CA GLN A 90 -5.92 -3.12 23.60
C GLN A 90 -7.46 -3.08 23.64
N SER A 91 -8.13 -3.80 22.74
CA SER A 91 -9.60 -3.79 22.63
C SER A 91 -10.31 -4.77 23.58
N GLY A 92 -9.61 -5.80 24.06
CA GLY A 92 -10.21 -6.92 24.79
C GLY A 92 -11.10 -7.85 23.94
N VAL A 93 -11.32 -7.53 22.67
CA VAL A 93 -12.15 -8.30 21.75
C VAL A 93 -11.45 -9.59 21.35
N GLN A 94 -12.17 -10.70 21.46
CA GLN A 94 -11.76 -11.99 20.90
C GLN A 94 -12.46 -12.22 19.57
N ALA A 95 -11.69 -12.56 18.54
CA ALA A 95 -12.23 -12.85 17.22
C ALA A 95 -11.91 -14.29 16.80
N PRO A 96 -12.80 -14.96 16.04
CA PRO A 96 -12.55 -16.29 15.50
C PRO A 96 -11.33 -16.35 14.58
N GLN A 97 -11.05 -15.26 13.85
CA GLN A 97 -10.00 -15.20 12.84
C GLN A 97 -9.23 -13.87 12.85
N SER A 98 -8.02 -13.91 12.28
CA SER A 98 -7.23 -12.72 11.93
C SER A 98 -6.75 -12.88 10.47
N ILE A 99 -7.04 -11.92 9.60
CA ILE A 99 -6.85 -12.03 8.16
C ILE A 99 -5.83 -11.01 7.65
N ASP A 100 -4.87 -11.47 6.83
CA ASP A 100 -3.91 -10.59 6.16
C ASP A 100 -4.64 -9.65 5.19
N LEU A 101 -4.31 -8.36 5.25
CA LEU A 101 -5.04 -7.36 4.46
C LEU A 101 -4.89 -7.55 2.94
N ARG A 102 -3.88 -8.26 2.43
CA ARG A 102 -3.80 -8.59 0.99
C ARG A 102 -4.82 -9.65 0.61
N GLN A 103 -5.07 -10.61 1.50
CA GLN A 103 -6.16 -11.57 1.31
C GLN A 103 -7.51 -10.87 1.42
N ALA A 104 -7.70 -10.08 2.49
CA ALA A 104 -8.93 -9.32 2.71
C ALA A 104 -9.30 -8.41 1.53
N ALA A 105 -8.31 -7.76 0.92
CA ALA A 105 -8.52 -6.88 -0.22
C ALA A 105 -9.11 -7.54 -1.47
N ALA A 106 -9.02 -8.86 -1.60
CA ALA A 106 -9.63 -9.61 -2.70
C ALA A 106 -11.12 -9.88 -2.46
N ASP A 107 -11.53 -10.03 -1.19
CA ASP A 107 -12.86 -10.55 -0.82
C ASP A 107 -13.76 -9.48 -0.15
N TRP A 108 -13.18 -8.44 0.44
CA TRP A 108 -13.92 -7.42 1.18
C TRP A 108 -14.40 -6.28 0.28
N PRO A 109 -15.44 -5.53 0.70
CA PRO A 109 -15.78 -4.26 0.07
C PRO A 109 -14.57 -3.32 0.00
N ALA A 110 -14.34 -2.72 -1.17
CA ALA A 110 -13.11 -1.98 -1.46
C ALA A 110 -12.90 -0.77 -0.53
N ASP A 111 -14.00 -0.13 -0.10
CA ASP A 111 -14.02 1.01 0.81
C ASP A 111 -13.64 0.61 2.25
N ILE A 112 -14.00 -0.59 2.68
CA ILE A 112 -13.60 -1.17 3.97
C ILE A 112 -12.13 -1.57 3.95
N ALA A 113 -11.70 -2.28 2.89
CA ALA A 113 -10.29 -2.64 2.71
C ALA A 113 -9.39 -1.38 2.69
N THR A 114 -9.85 -0.30 2.05
CA THR A 114 -9.15 0.99 2.02
C THR A 114 -9.02 1.62 3.41
N ALA A 115 -10.08 1.59 4.23
CA ALA A 115 -10.02 2.08 5.61
C ALA A 115 -9.03 1.26 6.46
N TYR A 116 -9.03 -0.07 6.32
CA TYR A 116 -8.07 -0.95 7.02
C TYR A 116 -6.62 -0.74 6.59
N ALA A 117 -6.36 -0.47 5.30
CA ALA A 117 -5.02 -0.14 4.83
C ALA A 117 -4.47 1.12 5.51
N TYR A 118 -5.31 2.14 5.68
CA TYR A 118 -4.91 3.35 6.40
C TYR A 118 -4.71 3.10 7.90
N ALA A 119 -5.63 2.37 8.54
CA ALA A 119 -5.50 1.97 9.94
C ALA A 119 -4.20 1.22 10.19
N ARG A 120 -3.85 0.29 9.31
CA ARG A 120 -2.61 -0.48 9.39
C ARG A 120 -1.38 0.41 9.28
N ALA A 121 -1.36 1.34 8.33
CA ALA A 121 -0.24 2.29 8.19
C ALA A 121 -0.04 3.12 9.47
N MET A 122 -1.13 3.63 10.04
CA MET A 122 -1.11 4.42 11.27
C MET A 122 -0.63 3.61 12.48
N LEU A 123 -1.21 2.42 12.71
CA LEU A 123 -0.82 1.55 13.83
C LEU A 123 0.62 1.05 13.68
N HIS A 124 1.04 0.72 12.45
CA HIS A 124 2.41 0.33 12.18
C HIS A 124 3.39 1.45 12.55
N TRP A 125 3.12 2.68 12.08
CA TRP A 125 3.93 3.84 12.41
C TRP A 125 3.97 4.12 13.91
N GLN A 126 2.83 4.11 14.61
CA GLN A 126 2.82 4.32 16.07
C GLN A 126 3.62 3.25 16.81
N SER A 127 3.51 1.98 16.41
CA SER A 127 4.25 0.88 17.05
C SER A 127 5.78 1.01 16.96
N ARG A 128 6.25 1.73 15.93
CA ARG A 128 7.68 1.98 15.65
C ARG A 128 8.16 3.34 16.18
N THR A 129 7.23 4.25 16.51
CA THR A 129 7.53 5.63 16.96
C THR A 129 7.35 5.74 18.48
N ARG A 130 8.10 4.92 19.24
CA ARG A 130 8.02 4.89 20.72
C ARG A 130 8.94 5.90 21.41
N PHE A 131 10.03 6.27 20.76
CA PHE A 131 11.01 7.23 21.25
C PHE A 131 11.34 8.25 20.15
N CYS A 132 11.73 9.45 20.57
CA CYS A 132 12.11 10.52 19.68
C CYS A 132 13.42 10.21 18.95
N GLY A 133 13.41 10.26 17.62
CA GLY A 133 14.61 10.05 16.80
C GLY A 133 15.69 11.14 16.93
N VAL A 134 15.38 12.26 17.60
CA VAL A 134 16.34 13.37 17.81
C VAL A 134 17.03 13.28 19.17
N CYS A 135 16.29 13.03 20.25
CA CYS A 135 16.82 13.08 21.62
C CYS A 135 16.65 11.80 22.44
N GLY A 136 15.99 10.77 21.92
CA GLY A 136 15.70 9.52 22.63
C GLY A 136 14.58 9.61 23.69
N GLY A 137 13.97 10.78 23.90
CA GLY A 137 12.90 10.98 24.86
C GLY A 137 11.60 10.24 24.48
N ALA A 138 10.72 9.99 25.46
CA ALA A 138 9.44 9.34 25.23
C ALA A 138 8.50 10.15 24.33
N ILE A 139 7.64 9.45 23.60
CA ILE A 139 6.60 10.03 22.73
C ILE A 139 5.25 10.01 23.44
N ALA A 140 4.51 11.12 23.32
CA ALA A 140 3.08 11.18 23.57
C ALA A 140 2.37 11.44 22.24
N PHE A 141 1.38 10.60 21.90
CA PHE A 141 0.58 10.85 20.71
C PHE A 141 -0.44 11.96 20.97
N ARG A 142 -0.63 12.83 19.98
CA ARG A 142 -1.55 13.97 19.97
C ARG A 142 -2.30 14.03 18.65
N ARG A 143 -3.24 14.96 18.54
CA ARG A 143 -4.10 15.13 17.36
C ARG A 143 -4.80 13.82 17.00
N ALA A 144 -5.50 13.23 17.98
CA ALA A 144 -6.20 11.95 17.85
C ALA A 144 -5.33 10.80 17.30
N GLY A 145 -4.07 10.73 17.76
CA GLY A 145 -3.11 9.71 17.33
C GLY A 145 -2.30 10.04 16.08
N PHE A 146 -2.53 11.19 15.43
CA PHE A 146 -1.86 11.51 14.17
C PHE A 146 -0.45 12.07 14.32
N ILE A 147 -0.12 12.71 15.45
CA ILE A 147 1.22 13.28 15.69
C ILE A 147 1.87 12.60 16.89
N ALA A 148 3.15 12.25 16.75
CA ALA A 148 4.01 11.83 17.86
C ALA A 148 4.78 13.04 18.39
N HIS A 149 4.46 13.50 19.60
CA HIS A 149 5.10 14.66 20.23
C HIS A 149 6.09 14.21 21.31
N CYS A 150 7.38 14.58 21.17
CA CYS A 150 8.39 14.27 22.17
C CYS A 150 8.15 15.04 23.49
N THR A 151 8.10 14.33 24.61
CA THR A 151 7.85 14.93 25.94
C THR A 151 9.04 15.73 26.48
N GLN A 152 10.21 15.65 25.85
CA GLN A 152 11.44 16.32 26.26
C GLN A 152 11.82 17.48 25.34
N CYS A 153 12.09 17.22 24.06
CA CYS A 153 12.55 18.25 23.12
C CYS A 153 11.42 18.93 22.35
N ARG A 154 10.16 18.47 22.50
CA ARG A 154 8.96 18.97 21.81
C ARG A 154 8.97 18.80 20.29
N THR A 155 9.93 18.07 19.73
CA THR A 155 9.92 17.69 18.31
C THR A 155 8.67 16.88 18.00
N GLU A 156 8.01 17.24 16.91
CA GLU A 156 6.90 16.49 16.33
C GLU A 156 7.41 15.53 15.26
N HIS A 157 6.83 14.33 15.25
CA HIS A 157 7.03 13.33 14.21
C HIS A 157 5.67 13.03 13.57
N TYR A 158 5.67 12.93 12.24
CA TYR A 158 4.48 12.64 11.44
C TYR A 158 4.48 11.19 10.94
N PRO A 159 3.31 10.64 10.54
CA PRO A 159 3.23 9.32 9.94
C PRO A 159 4.17 9.17 8.75
N ARG A 160 4.94 8.09 8.75
CA ARG A 160 5.92 7.82 7.69
C ARG A 160 5.24 7.14 6.50
N VAL A 161 5.54 7.65 5.30
CA VAL A 161 5.16 7.05 4.02
C VAL A 161 6.43 6.95 3.19
N ASP A 162 6.80 5.74 2.79
CA ASP A 162 8.01 5.50 1.99
C ASP A 162 7.65 5.45 0.49
N PRO A 163 8.05 6.45 -0.32
CA PRO A 163 7.78 6.42 -1.76
C PRO A 163 8.61 5.35 -2.46
N ALA A 164 7.96 4.57 -3.32
CA ALA A 164 8.62 3.56 -4.16
C ALA A 164 8.06 3.62 -5.58
N ILE A 165 8.92 3.61 -6.60
CA ILE A 165 8.48 3.50 -7.98
C ILE A 165 8.14 2.04 -8.30
N ILE A 166 7.26 1.83 -9.27
CA ILE A 166 6.99 0.52 -9.88
C ILE A 166 6.67 0.73 -11.36
N VAL A 167 7.41 0.06 -12.25
CA VAL A 167 7.48 0.46 -13.66
C VAL A 167 7.35 -0.70 -14.64
N ALA A 168 6.36 -0.61 -15.54
CA ALA A 168 6.29 -1.46 -16.73
C ALA A 168 7.19 -0.91 -17.84
N VAL A 169 8.34 -1.54 -18.03
CA VAL A 169 9.31 -1.19 -19.08
C VAL A 169 8.99 -1.99 -20.34
N SER A 170 8.83 -1.31 -21.49
CA SER A 170 8.60 -1.95 -22.78
C SER A 170 9.63 -1.55 -23.82
N ASP A 171 9.95 -2.48 -24.73
CA ASP A 171 10.73 -2.20 -25.94
C ASP A 171 9.87 -1.96 -27.19
N GLY A 172 8.54 -1.91 -27.02
CA GLY A 172 7.55 -1.80 -28.09
C GLY A 172 6.76 -3.09 -28.34
N GLU A 173 7.40 -4.26 -28.30
CA GLU A 173 6.76 -5.56 -28.56
C GLU A 173 6.65 -6.45 -27.31
N ARG A 174 7.52 -6.20 -26.33
CA ARG A 174 7.68 -7.00 -25.12
C ARG A 174 7.66 -6.11 -23.88
N VAL A 175 7.36 -6.73 -22.74
CA VAL A 175 7.46 -6.10 -21.41
C VAL A 175 8.54 -6.80 -20.60
N LEU A 176 9.36 -6.01 -19.89
CA LEU A 176 10.38 -6.52 -18.99
C LEU A 176 9.73 -6.95 -17.68
N LEU A 177 9.88 -8.22 -17.33
CA LEU A 177 9.46 -8.73 -16.02
C LEU A 177 10.65 -9.36 -15.28
N GLY A 178 10.70 -9.16 -13.97
CA GLY A 178 11.69 -9.72 -13.06
C GLY A 178 11.05 -10.59 -11.97
N ARG A 179 11.87 -11.40 -11.31
CA ARG A 179 11.47 -12.17 -10.12
C ARG A 179 12.58 -12.27 -9.09
N GLN A 180 12.19 -12.35 -7.82
CA GLN A 180 13.09 -12.64 -6.71
C GLN A 180 13.08 -14.14 -6.36
N ALA A 181 14.21 -14.66 -5.89
CA ALA A 181 14.34 -16.06 -5.49
C ALA A 181 13.37 -16.47 -4.36
N SER A 182 12.98 -15.52 -3.51
CA SER A 182 12.05 -15.74 -2.39
C SER A 182 10.60 -15.92 -2.83
N TRP A 183 10.25 -15.59 -4.08
CA TRP A 183 8.89 -15.67 -4.58
C TRP A 183 8.58 -17.07 -5.11
N ALA A 184 7.30 -17.43 -5.09
CA ALA A 184 6.80 -18.69 -5.67
C ALA A 184 7.38 -18.92 -7.08
N PRO A 185 7.81 -20.14 -7.42
CA PRO A 185 8.37 -20.44 -8.73
C PRO A 185 7.46 -19.98 -9.87
N GLY A 186 8.06 -19.37 -10.90
CA GLY A 186 7.32 -18.86 -12.06
C GLY A 186 6.57 -17.54 -11.82
N ARG A 187 6.55 -16.99 -10.60
CA ARG A 187 5.96 -15.65 -10.36
C ARG A 187 6.92 -14.56 -10.84
N TYR A 188 6.42 -13.67 -11.70
CA TYR A 188 7.12 -12.49 -12.21
C TYR A 188 6.32 -11.21 -11.94
N SER A 189 7.01 -10.08 -11.87
CA SER A 189 6.43 -8.76 -11.71
C SER A 189 7.22 -7.72 -12.51
N VAL A 190 6.65 -6.54 -12.65
CA VAL A 190 7.38 -5.33 -13.05
C VAL A 190 8.41 -4.92 -11.98
N ILE A 191 9.39 -4.12 -12.40
CA ILE A 191 10.50 -3.63 -11.57
C ILE A 191 10.01 -2.56 -10.59
N ALA A 192 10.50 -2.57 -9.35
CA ALA A 192 10.11 -1.62 -8.33
C ALA A 192 11.24 -1.35 -7.35
N GLY A 193 11.33 -0.13 -6.83
CA GLY A 193 12.35 0.21 -5.85
C GLY A 193 12.08 1.54 -5.14
N PHE A 194 12.79 1.77 -4.05
CA PHE A 194 12.56 2.93 -3.20
C PHE A 194 13.21 4.19 -3.79
N VAL A 195 12.52 5.33 -3.62
CA VAL A 195 13.10 6.63 -3.99
C VAL A 195 14.17 6.99 -2.96
N GLU A 196 15.38 7.30 -3.42
CA GLU A 196 16.45 7.75 -2.53
C GLU A 196 16.39 9.26 -2.25
N PRO A 197 16.91 9.73 -1.11
CA PRO A 197 16.96 11.15 -0.80
C PRO A 197 17.70 11.96 -1.87
N GLY A 198 17.00 12.92 -2.47
CA GLY A 198 17.55 13.80 -3.51
C GLY A 198 17.24 13.35 -4.94
N GLU A 199 16.54 12.23 -5.13
CA GLU A 199 16.09 11.78 -6.45
C GLU A 199 14.71 12.33 -6.83
N SER A 200 14.53 12.63 -8.11
CA SER A 200 13.22 12.64 -8.75
C SER A 200 12.72 11.22 -9.01
N LEU A 201 11.41 11.06 -9.21
CA LEU A 201 10.81 9.74 -9.48
C LEU A 201 11.35 9.14 -10.78
N GLU A 202 11.59 9.99 -11.79
CA GLU A 202 12.14 9.59 -13.08
C GLU A 202 13.59 9.09 -12.96
N GLN A 203 14.40 9.73 -12.08
CA GLN A 203 15.75 9.27 -11.77
C GLN A 203 15.71 7.91 -11.06
N THR A 204 14.82 7.73 -10.09
CA THR A 204 14.62 6.43 -9.42
C THR A 204 14.20 5.35 -10.41
N VAL A 205 13.27 5.62 -11.33
CA VAL A 205 12.90 4.68 -12.39
C VAL A 205 14.12 4.26 -13.21
N ALA A 206 14.94 5.22 -13.65
CA ALA A 206 16.12 4.91 -14.45
C ALA A 206 17.17 4.12 -13.67
N ARG A 207 17.41 4.48 -12.39
CA ARG A 207 18.35 3.81 -11.52
C ARG A 207 17.93 2.37 -11.23
N GLU A 208 16.72 2.17 -10.70
CA GLU A 208 16.24 0.84 -10.27
C GLU A 208 16.19 -0.16 -11.44
N VAL A 209 15.69 0.26 -12.61
CA VAL A 209 15.68 -0.61 -13.79
C VAL A 209 17.10 -0.98 -14.20
N PHE A 210 18.03 -0.03 -14.20
CA PHE A 210 19.42 -0.30 -14.57
C PHE A 210 20.16 -1.16 -13.53
N GLU A 211 19.94 -0.93 -12.24
CA GLU A 211 20.57 -1.69 -11.16
C GLU A 211 20.12 -3.15 -11.16
N GLU A 212 18.81 -3.40 -11.32
CA GLU A 212 18.28 -4.76 -11.27
C GLU A 212 18.47 -5.55 -12.56
N THR A 213 18.42 -4.88 -13.72
CA THR A 213 18.31 -5.55 -15.03
C THR A 213 19.33 -5.11 -16.07
N ARG A 214 20.14 -4.08 -15.80
CA ARG A 214 21.06 -3.43 -16.76
C ARG A 214 20.41 -2.85 -18.01
N VAL A 215 19.09 -2.81 -18.09
CA VAL A 215 18.34 -2.19 -19.18
C VAL A 215 18.35 -0.67 -19.01
N LEU A 216 18.71 0.05 -20.07
CA LEU A 216 18.64 1.51 -20.13
C LEU A 216 17.26 1.97 -20.61
N VAL A 217 16.57 2.74 -19.77
CA VAL A 217 15.30 3.41 -20.12
C VAL A 217 15.56 4.77 -20.78
N GLN A 218 14.76 5.11 -21.78
CA GLN A 218 14.87 6.34 -22.57
C GLN A 218 13.94 7.44 -22.06
N ASP A 219 12.74 7.06 -21.63
CA ASP A 219 11.72 7.93 -21.06
C ASP A 219 10.80 7.11 -20.15
N CYS A 220 10.07 7.81 -19.27
CA CYS A 220 9.03 7.23 -18.45
C CYS A 220 7.85 8.21 -18.27
N ARG A 221 6.68 7.65 -17.94
CA ARG A 221 5.43 8.38 -17.71
C ARG A 221 4.74 7.85 -16.47
N TYR A 222 4.38 8.76 -15.57
CA TYR A 222 3.56 8.44 -14.40
C TYR A 222 2.14 8.05 -14.81
N LEU A 223 1.60 7.01 -14.17
CA LEU A 223 0.28 6.46 -14.46
C LEU A 223 -0.68 6.54 -13.25
N GLY A 224 -0.19 6.32 -12.04
CA GLY A 224 -1.03 6.36 -10.85
C GLY A 224 -0.29 5.91 -9.60
N ALA A 225 -0.99 5.84 -8.46
CA ALA A 225 -0.40 5.40 -7.21
C ALA A 225 -1.32 4.46 -6.44
N GLN A 226 -0.70 3.58 -5.66
CA GLN A 226 -1.40 2.68 -4.75
C GLN A 226 -0.75 2.74 -3.35
N PRO A 227 -1.51 3.08 -2.30
CA PRO A 227 -1.06 2.84 -0.93
C PRO A 227 -0.79 1.36 -0.70
N TRP A 228 0.41 1.03 -0.26
CA TRP A 228 0.83 -0.34 -0.01
C TRP A 228 1.44 -0.46 1.39
N PRO A 229 0.60 -0.55 2.44
CA PRO A 229 1.04 -0.39 3.82
C PRO A 229 1.87 -1.57 4.35
N PHE A 230 2.52 -2.37 3.51
CA PHE A 230 3.26 -3.58 3.84
C PHE A 230 4.79 -3.39 3.70
N PRO A 231 5.45 -2.59 4.57
CA PRO A 231 4.98 -2.06 5.85
C PRO A 231 4.50 -0.58 5.86
N GLY A 232 4.70 0.19 4.80
CA GLY A 232 4.33 1.62 4.80
C GLY A 232 4.63 2.38 3.50
N ALA A 233 4.59 1.70 2.35
CA ALA A 233 4.98 2.29 1.08
C ALA A 233 3.82 3.00 0.35
N LEU A 234 4.16 3.98 -0.47
CA LEU A 234 3.30 4.49 -1.53
C LEU A 234 3.91 4.06 -2.87
N MET A 235 3.25 3.12 -3.55
CA MET A 235 3.71 2.63 -4.85
C MET A 235 3.31 3.61 -5.94
N LEU A 236 4.27 4.13 -6.67
CA LEU A 236 4.13 5.13 -7.73
C LEU A 236 4.34 4.42 -9.06
N GLY A 237 3.24 4.18 -9.79
CA GLY A 237 3.20 3.42 -11.03
C GLY A 237 3.66 4.22 -12.24
N PHE A 238 4.57 3.65 -13.02
CA PHE A 238 5.10 4.22 -14.25
C PHE A 238 5.02 3.22 -15.42
N THR A 239 5.01 3.75 -16.63
CA THR A 239 5.48 3.03 -17.82
C THR A 239 6.78 3.66 -18.31
N ALA A 240 7.67 2.87 -18.89
CA ALA A 240 8.92 3.35 -19.44
C ALA A 240 9.26 2.64 -20.75
N ARG A 241 10.08 3.29 -21.59
CA ARG A 241 10.51 2.75 -22.88
C ARG A 241 12.00 2.43 -22.87
N ALA A 242 12.36 1.26 -23.39
CA ALA A 242 13.74 0.84 -23.64
C ALA A 242 13.94 0.58 -25.15
N ALA A 243 15.18 0.45 -25.60
CA ALA A 243 15.46 0.02 -26.96
C ALA A 243 15.32 -1.51 -27.09
N ALA A 244 14.86 -2.00 -28.25
CA ALA A 244 14.73 -3.44 -28.52
C ALA A 244 16.06 -4.22 -28.49
N THR A 245 17.18 -3.50 -28.57
CA THR A 245 18.55 -4.06 -28.46
C THR A 245 18.99 -4.32 -27.02
N GLU A 246 18.26 -3.81 -26.03
CA GLU A 246 18.59 -4.03 -24.62
C GLU A 246 18.36 -5.49 -24.23
N VAL A 247 19.35 -6.08 -23.56
CA VAL A 247 19.30 -7.46 -23.10
C VAL A 247 19.34 -7.47 -21.57
N PRO A 248 18.26 -7.90 -20.90
CA PRO A 248 18.20 -7.93 -19.45
C PRO A 248 19.29 -8.85 -18.89
N GLN A 249 19.99 -8.37 -17.88
CA GLN A 249 20.98 -9.11 -17.12
C GLN A 249 20.72 -8.85 -15.65
N VAL A 250 20.34 -9.90 -14.92
CA VAL A 250 20.11 -9.79 -13.48
C VAL A 250 21.42 -9.54 -12.74
N THR A 251 21.38 -8.59 -11.82
CA THR A 251 22.47 -8.43 -10.84
C THR A 251 21.89 -8.32 -9.43
N GLY A 252 22.47 -9.07 -8.48
CA GLY A 252 22.07 -8.97 -7.07
C GLY A 252 20.69 -9.55 -6.76
N GLU A 253 19.69 -8.69 -6.59
CA GLU A 253 18.42 -9.00 -5.90
C GLU A 253 17.43 -9.86 -6.69
N LEU A 254 17.48 -9.79 -8.02
CA LEU A 254 16.63 -10.62 -8.89
C LEU A 254 17.29 -11.97 -9.19
N GLU A 255 16.47 -13.03 -9.19
CA GLU A 255 16.84 -14.36 -9.65
C GLU A 255 16.77 -14.47 -11.18
N ASP A 256 15.78 -13.85 -11.80
CA ASP A 256 15.61 -13.78 -13.25
C ASP A 256 14.94 -12.49 -13.68
N ALA A 257 15.29 -12.01 -14.88
CA ALA A 257 14.67 -10.87 -15.55
C ALA A 257 14.69 -11.13 -17.06
N ARG A 258 13.54 -10.95 -17.71
CA ARG A 258 13.39 -11.27 -19.13
C ARG A 258 12.34 -10.42 -19.82
N TRP A 259 12.52 -10.28 -21.12
CA TRP A 259 11.49 -9.77 -22.01
C TRP A 259 10.40 -10.83 -22.18
N VAL A 260 9.15 -10.43 -21.96
CA VAL A 260 7.95 -11.26 -22.11
C VAL A 260 7.09 -10.69 -23.22
N THR A 261 6.72 -11.55 -24.17
CA THR A 261 5.92 -11.17 -25.34
C THR A 261 4.46 -10.93 -24.99
N HIS A 262 3.74 -10.23 -25.87
CA HIS A 262 2.30 -10.03 -25.74
C HIS A 262 1.53 -11.36 -25.67
N ALA A 263 1.93 -12.36 -26.45
CA ALA A 263 1.32 -13.70 -26.43
C ALA A 263 1.55 -14.44 -25.10
N GLU A 264 2.76 -14.34 -24.53
CA GLU A 264 3.05 -14.92 -23.22
C GLU A 264 2.27 -14.23 -22.10
N VAL A 265 2.11 -12.90 -22.15
CA VAL A 265 1.24 -12.18 -21.21
C VAL A 265 -0.22 -12.61 -21.41
N THR A 266 -0.68 -12.79 -22.64
CA THR A 266 -2.03 -13.29 -22.93
C THR A 266 -2.29 -14.65 -22.28
N ALA A 267 -1.36 -15.60 -22.43
CA ALA A 267 -1.44 -16.90 -21.76
C ALA A 267 -1.46 -16.73 -20.23
N ALA A 268 -0.54 -15.92 -19.68
CA ALA A 268 -0.45 -15.68 -18.24
C ALA A 268 -1.71 -15.01 -17.65
N LEU A 269 -2.41 -14.16 -18.41
CA LEU A 269 -3.68 -13.55 -18.00
C LEU A 269 -4.83 -14.57 -17.94
N ALA A 270 -4.77 -15.61 -18.77
CA ALA A 270 -5.70 -16.75 -18.77
C ALA A 270 -5.31 -17.84 -17.75
N ASP A 271 -4.30 -17.59 -16.92
CA ASP A 271 -3.68 -18.58 -16.02
C ASP A 271 -3.14 -19.82 -16.78
N GLU A 272 -2.75 -19.61 -18.05
CA GLU A 272 -2.12 -20.58 -18.93
C GLU A 272 -0.61 -20.29 -19.06
N GLY A 273 0.21 -21.31 -19.25
CA GLY A 273 1.66 -21.15 -19.46
C GLY A 273 2.50 -21.16 -18.18
N SER A 274 3.70 -20.55 -18.23
CA SER A 274 4.73 -20.67 -17.19
C SER A 274 4.95 -19.40 -16.35
N ILE A 275 4.25 -18.31 -16.66
CA ILE A 275 4.38 -17.01 -15.99
C ILE A 275 3.19 -16.81 -15.07
N GLY A 276 3.44 -16.78 -13.77
CA GLY A 276 2.48 -16.32 -12.77
C GLY A 276 2.58 -14.80 -12.59
N LEU A 277 1.48 -14.10 -12.81
CA LEU A 277 1.41 -12.65 -12.66
C LEU A 277 1.10 -12.23 -11.21
N PRO A 278 1.37 -10.96 -10.85
CA PRO A 278 0.98 -10.42 -9.55
C PRO A 278 -0.55 -10.48 -9.34
N PRO A 279 -1.03 -10.46 -8.08
CA PRO A 279 -2.46 -10.53 -7.80
C PRO A 279 -3.20 -9.29 -8.35
N ARG A 280 -4.47 -9.48 -8.74
CA ARG A 280 -5.35 -8.43 -9.32
C ARG A 280 -5.48 -7.18 -8.47
N ILE A 281 -5.33 -7.30 -7.16
CA ILE A 281 -5.38 -6.16 -6.23
C ILE A 281 -4.20 -5.18 -6.39
N SER A 282 -3.13 -5.55 -7.09
CA SER A 282 -1.86 -4.81 -7.11
C SER A 282 -1.71 -3.90 -8.33
N ILE A 283 -1.06 -2.75 -8.14
CA ILE A 283 -0.69 -1.85 -9.23
C ILE A 283 0.26 -2.51 -10.22
N ALA A 284 1.09 -3.47 -9.79
CA ALA A 284 1.92 -4.28 -10.66
C ALA A 284 1.09 -5.00 -11.73
N ARG A 285 -0.01 -5.65 -11.33
CA ARG A 285 -0.94 -6.32 -12.23
C ARG A 285 -1.63 -5.32 -13.16
N ALA A 286 -2.09 -4.19 -12.62
CA ALA A 286 -2.73 -3.13 -13.41
C ALA A 286 -1.81 -2.54 -14.49
N LEU A 287 -0.52 -2.36 -14.19
CA LEU A 287 0.48 -1.89 -15.14
C LEU A 287 0.72 -2.88 -16.28
N ILE A 288 0.81 -4.19 -15.97
CA ILE A 288 0.97 -5.25 -16.97
C ILE A 288 -0.27 -5.34 -17.88
N GLU A 289 -1.48 -5.28 -17.31
CA GLU A 289 -2.73 -5.30 -18.09
C GLU A 289 -2.91 -4.02 -18.92
N HIS A 290 -2.44 -2.86 -18.43
CA HIS A 290 -2.44 -1.64 -19.20
C HIS A 290 -1.49 -1.71 -20.40
N TRP A 291 -0.26 -2.21 -20.20
CA TRP A 291 0.68 -2.46 -21.29
C TRP A 291 0.08 -3.42 -22.32
N HIS A 292 -0.48 -4.55 -21.88
CA HIS A 292 -1.08 -5.57 -22.76
C HIS A 292 -2.21 -5.02 -23.63
N ARG A 293 -3.08 -4.17 -23.07
CA ARG A 293 -4.17 -3.51 -23.81
C ARG A 293 -3.71 -2.45 -24.81
N THR A 294 -2.54 -1.84 -24.58
CA THR A 294 -2.05 -0.71 -25.39
C THR A 294 -1.03 -1.11 -26.45
N HIS A 295 -0.53 -2.34 -26.40
CA HIS A 295 0.50 -2.89 -27.30
C HIS A 295 0.02 -4.15 -28.04
N GLY A 296 -1.30 -4.36 -28.13
CA GLY A 296 -1.96 -5.47 -28.84
C GLY A 296 -2.67 -5.05 -30.12
#